data_AF-A0A969FAR9-F1
#
_entry.id   AF-A0A969FAR9-F1
#
_cell.length_a   1.000
_cell.length_b   1.000
_cell.length_c   1.000
_cell.angle_alpha   90.00
_cell.angle_beta   90.00
_cell.angle_gamma   90.00
#
_symmetry.space_group_name_H-M   'P 1'
#
loop_
_entity.id
_entity.type
_entity.pdbx_description
1 polymer ?
#
loop_
_entity_poly.entity_id
_entity_poly.type
_entity_poly.pdbx_seq_one_letter_code
_entity_poly.pdbx_strand_id
1 'polypeptide(L)'
;MQNLILAHTRSAVKNSVVAPLSNSALTVSSQRLVFIDAAVQDYADLAAGAIPGAEVIVLHPHEDGVTQISLALARTPVSSIHLVAHGSPGSLQLGNVQLSLDTLTQYQSQLQQWRSALSEPAELLIYGCRVADTAVGMAFIQALKGLLGVEVAASTTPVGNSALGGNWDLDVRTGDMTAALAFSREAIAPIPLFWKTKPPSLSMKISPMPAALRHLKVGRSMSLRAILKLTSGDSTTLATGALSVYRNPLPSMTVTHSRMMMSRRILRLNLPYLMPQIQKVFS
;
A
#
# COMPACT_ATOMS: atom_id res chain seq x y z
N MET A 1 94.14 36.50 0.70
CA MET A 1 93.45 37.44 -0.22
C MET A 1 92.49 36.59 -1.06
N GLN A 2 91.26 36.36 -0.59
CA GLN A 2 90.00 37.07 -0.94
C GLN A 2 89.40 36.69 -2.33
N ASN A 3 88.27 35.97 -2.25
CA ASN A 3 87.00 36.00 -3.02
C ASN A 3 86.98 35.71 -4.54
N LEU A 4 86.29 34.66 -5.01
CA LEU A 4 84.82 34.46 -5.26
C LEU A 4 84.51 34.73 -6.76
N ILE A 5 83.92 33.81 -7.55
CA ILE A 5 82.47 33.69 -7.80
C ILE A 5 82.13 32.36 -8.51
N LEU A 6 80.94 31.86 -8.13
CA LEU A 6 80.17 30.68 -8.52
C LEU A 6 79.93 30.44 -10.03
N ALA A 7 79.86 29.15 -10.41
CA ALA A 7 78.73 28.60 -11.19
C ALA A 7 78.66 27.07 -11.03
N HIS A 8 77.66 26.56 -10.30
CA HIS A 8 77.31 25.14 -10.29
C HIS A 8 76.09 24.93 -11.19
N THR A 9 76.24 24.15 -12.26
CA THR A 9 75.17 23.72 -13.15
C THR A 9 74.34 22.61 -12.48
N ARG A 10 73.06 22.89 -12.16
CA ARG A 10 72.08 21.87 -11.75
C ARG A 10 71.58 21.12 -12.98
N SER A 11 71.86 19.81 -13.04
CA SER A 11 71.23 18.87 -13.98
C SER A 11 69.81 18.57 -13.50
N ALA A 12 68.82 18.83 -14.37
CA ALA A 12 67.41 18.60 -14.10
C ALA A 12 67.06 17.11 -14.30
N VAL A 13 66.89 16.38 -13.20
CA VAL A 13 66.21 15.07 -13.21
C VAL A 13 64.72 15.33 -13.44
N LYS A 14 64.22 15.02 -14.64
CA LYS A 14 62.79 14.99 -14.94
C LYS A 14 62.15 13.79 -14.23
N ASN A 15 61.61 14.04 -13.04
CA ASN A 15 60.77 13.12 -12.31
C ASN A 15 59.46 12.95 -13.11
N SER A 16 59.34 11.86 -13.88
CA SER A 16 58.10 11.53 -14.59
C SER A 16 57.08 11.04 -13.57
N VAL A 17 56.17 11.93 -13.19
CA VAL A 17 55.01 11.63 -12.36
C VAL A 17 54.15 10.64 -13.14
N VAL A 18 54.20 9.37 -12.75
CA VAL A 18 53.22 8.38 -13.16
C VAL A 18 51.89 8.81 -12.55
N ALA A 19 50.99 9.34 -13.35
CA ALA A 19 49.63 9.65 -12.92
C ALA A 19 48.98 8.35 -12.41
N PRO A 20 48.30 8.35 -11.26
CA PRO A 20 47.54 7.18 -10.85
C PRO A 20 46.48 6.92 -11.91
N LEU A 21 46.45 5.69 -12.42
CA LEU A 21 45.38 5.20 -13.26
C LEU A 21 44.08 5.45 -12.50
N SER A 22 43.29 6.44 -12.96
CA SER A 22 41.94 6.63 -12.48
C SER A 22 41.18 5.35 -12.80
N ASN A 23 41.06 4.50 -11.79
CA ASN A 23 40.08 3.43 -11.77
C ASN A 23 38.74 4.15 -11.92
N SER A 24 38.24 4.26 -13.15
CA SER A 24 36.84 4.59 -13.39
C SER A 24 36.08 3.50 -12.66
N ALA A 25 35.62 3.82 -11.44
CA ALA A 25 34.70 2.99 -10.72
C ALA A 25 33.61 2.65 -11.73
N LEU A 26 33.48 1.36 -12.04
CA LEU A 26 32.37 0.83 -12.81
C LEU A 26 31.13 1.35 -12.10
N THR A 27 30.54 2.41 -12.64
CA THR A 27 29.27 2.93 -12.16
C THR A 27 28.30 1.89 -12.64
N VAL A 28 28.11 0.85 -11.83
CA VAL A 28 26.98 -0.06 -11.98
C VAL A 28 25.78 0.86 -11.94
N SER A 29 25.18 1.09 -13.10
CA SER A 29 23.97 1.90 -13.22
C SER A 29 22.89 1.14 -12.43
N SER A 30 22.71 1.55 -11.19
CA SER A 30 21.74 0.95 -10.28
C SER A 30 20.35 1.34 -10.79
N GLN A 31 19.56 0.32 -11.16
CA GLN A 31 18.29 0.53 -11.86
C GLN A 31 17.23 1.10 -10.93
N ARG A 32 16.34 1.93 -11.49
CA ARG A 32 15.11 2.36 -10.82
C ARG A 32 13.99 1.44 -11.28
N LEU A 33 13.37 0.70 -10.35
CA LEU A 33 12.25 -0.18 -10.68
C LEU A 33 10.93 0.43 -10.25
N VAL A 34 9.96 0.43 -11.15
CA VAL A 34 8.60 0.88 -10.90
C VAL A 34 7.67 -0.31 -11.02
N PHE A 35 7.13 -0.76 -9.90
CA PHE A 35 6.12 -1.80 -9.86
C PHE A 35 4.74 -1.17 -9.85
N ILE A 36 3.88 -1.59 -10.76
CA ILE A 36 2.50 -1.11 -10.84
C ILE A 36 1.55 -2.30 -10.73
N ASP A 37 0.70 -2.29 -9.72
CA ASP A 37 -0.35 -3.28 -9.57
C ASP A 37 -1.40 -3.15 -10.68
N ALA A 38 -1.72 -4.24 -11.39
CA ALA A 38 -2.68 -4.20 -12.49
C ALA A 38 -4.14 -3.88 -12.06
N ALA A 39 -4.46 -3.95 -10.77
CA ALA A 39 -5.74 -3.50 -10.23
C ALA A 39 -5.81 -1.96 -10.09
N VAL A 40 -4.70 -1.25 -10.30
CA VAL A 40 -4.69 0.21 -10.44
C VAL A 40 -5.39 0.57 -11.74
N GLN A 41 -6.35 1.49 -11.65
CA GLN A 41 -7.05 1.98 -12.83
C GLN A 41 -6.08 2.72 -13.75
N ASP A 42 -6.22 2.51 -15.05
CA ASP A 42 -5.40 3.15 -16.10
C ASP A 42 -3.88 2.91 -15.88
N TYR A 43 -3.52 1.76 -15.30
CA TYR A 43 -2.12 1.38 -15.03
C TYR A 43 -1.24 1.41 -16.29
N ALA A 44 -1.82 1.16 -17.47
CA ALA A 44 -1.10 1.18 -18.74
C ALA A 44 -0.66 2.59 -19.13
N ASP A 45 -1.53 3.59 -18.93
CA ASP A 45 -1.20 5.00 -19.16
C ASP A 45 -0.18 5.48 -18.13
N LEU A 46 -0.30 5.04 -16.88
CA LEU A 46 0.68 5.32 -15.84
C LEU A 46 2.05 4.72 -16.16
N ALA A 47 2.08 3.47 -16.64
CA ALA A 47 3.30 2.78 -17.07
C ALA A 47 3.98 3.52 -18.23
N ALA A 48 3.20 4.00 -19.21
CA ALA A 48 3.72 4.80 -20.32
C ALA A 48 4.27 6.17 -19.87
N GLY A 49 3.82 6.66 -18.72
CA GLY A 49 4.23 7.93 -18.13
C GLY A 49 5.41 7.87 -17.15
N ALA A 50 6.03 6.70 -16.99
CA ALA A 50 7.21 6.55 -16.14
C ALA A 50 8.40 7.37 -16.67
N ILE A 51 9.23 7.89 -15.77
CA ILE A 51 10.40 8.69 -16.15
C ILE A 51 11.41 7.86 -16.97
N PRO A 52 12.17 8.50 -17.89
CA PRO A 52 13.22 7.82 -18.64
C PRO A 52 14.24 7.11 -17.73
N GLY A 53 14.62 5.90 -18.09
CA GLY A 53 15.59 5.09 -17.32
C GLY A 53 14.98 4.28 -16.17
N ALA A 54 13.68 4.41 -15.90
CA ALA A 54 12.96 3.50 -15.02
C ALA A 54 12.51 2.24 -15.79
N GLU A 55 12.73 1.05 -15.23
CA GLU A 55 12.14 -0.20 -15.71
C GLU A 55 10.79 -0.40 -15.02
N VAL A 56 9.72 -0.46 -15.81
CA VAL A 56 8.35 -0.63 -15.30
C VAL A 56 7.97 -2.12 -15.36
N ILE A 57 7.47 -2.64 -14.24
CA ILE A 57 7.02 -4.02 -14.10
C ILE A 57 5.57 -4.00 -13.60
N VAL A 58 4.66 -4.57 -14.40
CA VAL A 58 3.25 -4.67 -14.00
C VAL A 58 3.03 -5.97 -13.23
N LEU A 59 2.50 -5.86 -12.02
CA LEU A 59 2.21 -7.03 -11.17
C LEU A 59 0.91 -7.69 -11.62
N HIS A 60 0.96 -9.01 -11.78
CA HIS A 60 -0.20 -9.81 -12.13
C HIS A 60 -1.20 -9.86 -10.96
N PRO A 61 -2.50 -9.60 -11.19
CA PRO A 61 -3.48 -9.40 -10.11
C PRO A 61 -3.88 -10.68 -9.39
N HIS A 62 -3.55 -11.85 -9.95
CA HIS A 62 -3.90 -13.16 -9.39
C HIS A 62 -2.71 -13.90 -8.76
N GLU A 63 -1.55 -13.26 -8.71
CA GLU A 63 -0.33 -13.80 -8.14
C GLU A 63 0.11 -13.00 -6.92
N ASP A 64 0.95 -13.61 -6.07
CA ASP A 64 1.49 -12.94 -4.90
C ASP A 64 2.45 -11.82 -5.34
N GLY A 65 2.06 -10.56 -5.15
CA GLY A 65 2.82 -9.42 -5.62
C GLY A 65 4.16 -9.25 -4.91
N VAL A 66 4.28 -9.65 -3.64
CA VAL A 66 5.55 -9.60 -2.90
C VAL A 66 6.56 -10.56 -3.54
N THR A 67 6.11 -11.75 -3.90
CA THR A 67 6.89 -12.77 -4.59
C THR A 67 7.32 -12.30 -5.98
N GLN A 68 6.43 -11.68 -6.75
CA GLN A 68 6.74 -11.12 -8.06
C GLN A 68 7.84 -10.04 -7.98
N ILE A 69 7.75 -9.12 -7.00
CA ILE A 69 8.78 -8.10 -6.75
C ILE A 69 10.11 -8.76 -6.36
N SER A 70 10.09 -9.76 -5.47
CA SER A 70 11.30 -10.51 -5.09
C SER A 70 12.00 -11.15 -6.29
N LEU A 71 11.25 -11.74 -7.21
CA LEU A 71 11.80 -12.35 -8.42
C LEU A 71 12.44 -11.30 -9.34
N ALA A 72 11.81 -10.13 -9.49
CA ALA A 72 12.36 -9.03 -10.29
C ALA A 72 13.67 -8.49 -9.68
N LEU A 73 13.70 -8.31 -8.37
CA LEU A 73 14.86 -7.78 -7.63
C LEU A 73 16.06 -8.74 -7.60
N ALA A 74 15.87 -10.02 -7.91
CA ALA A 74 16.96 -10.99 -7.96
C ALA A 74 17.95 -10.77 -9.13
N ARG A 75 17.61 -9.93 -10.11
CA ARG A 75 18.34 -9.80 -11.37
C ARG A 75 19.53 -8.84 -11.28
N THR A 76 19.32 -7.68 -10.67
CA THR A 76 20.25 -6.55 -10.70
C THR A 76 20.12 -5.71 -9.43
N PRO A 77 21.21 -5.05 -8.98
CA PRO A 77 21.12 -4.10 -7.89
C PRO A 77 20.29 -2.87 -8.28
N VAL A 78 19.44 -2.40 -7.36
CA VAL A 78 18.49 -1.29 -7.61
C VAL A 78 18.78 -0.09 -6.71
N SER A 79 18.62 1.12 -7.26
CA SER A 79 18.76 2.39 -6.53
C SER A 79 17.45 2.90 -5.95
N SER A 80 16.32 2.54 -6.55
CA SER A 80 15.02 2.85 -5.96
C SER A 80 13.96 1.84 -6.37
N ILE A 81 13.03 1.61 -5.45
CA ILE A 81 11.80 0.87 -5.69
C ILE A 81 10.64 1.84 -5.60
N HIS A 82 9.81 1.88 -6.63
CA HIS A 82 8.58 2.65 -6.67
C HIS A 82 7.42 1.67 -6.74
N LEU A 83 6.51 1.69 -5.76
CA LEU A 83 5.35 0.80 -5.71
C LEU A 83 4.08 1.62 -5.95
N VAL A 84 3.34 1.31 -7.01
CA VAL A 84 2.02 1.87 -7.27
C VAL A 84 0.98 0.80 -7.06
N ALA A 85 0.09 1.04 -6.09
CA ALA A 85 -0.92 0.08 -5.70
C ALA A 85 -2.06 0.75 -4.92
N HIS A 86 -3.17 0.02 -4.76
CA HIS A 86 -4.21 0.43 -3.82
C HIS A 86 -3.66 0.38 -2.39
N GLY A 87 -3.97 1.40 -1.62
CA GLY A 87 -3.50 1.56 -0.25
C GLY A 87 -4.62 1.88 0.73
N SER A 88 -4.33 1.62 2.00
CA SER A 88 -5.08 2.10 3.15
C SER A 88 -4.11 2.32 4.31
N PRO A 89 -4.50 2.98 5.42
CA PRO A 89 -3.63 3.16 6.59
C PRO A 89 -2.91 1.86 6.99
N GLY A 90 -1.58 1.86 6.86
CA GLY A 90 -0.72 0.73 7.24
C GLY A 90 -0.76 -0.49 6.33
N SER A 91 -1.21 -0.33 5.08
CA SER A 91 -1.32 -1.46 4.17
C SER A 91 -1.27 -1.11 2.67
N LEU A 92 -0.74 -2.03 1.88
CA LEU A 92 -0.66 -1.99 0.42
C LEU A 92 -1.17 -3.29 -0.20
N GLN A 93 -2.02 -3.21 -1.23
CA GLN A 93 -2.46 -4.35 -2.04
C GLN A 93 -1.43 -4.63 -3.15
N LEU A 94 -0.90 -5.85 -3.22
CA LEU A 94 0.10 -6.25 -4.21
C LEU A 94 -0.30 -7.58 -4.85
N GLY A 95 -0.78 -7.54 -6.09
CA GLY A 95 -1.38 -8.68 -6.77
C GLY A 95 -2.59 -9.19 -5.98
N ASN A 96 -2.55 -10.46 -5.58
CA ASN A 96 -3.62 -11.08 -4.80
C ASN A 96 -3.41 -11.04 -3.26
N VAL A 97 -2.35 -10.38 -2.78
CA VAL A 97 -2.02 -10.32 -1.34
C VAL A 97 -2.00 -8.90 -0.79
N GLN A 98 -2.08 -8.80 0.54
CA GLN A 98 -2.01 -7.54 1.27
C GLN A 98 -0.72 -7.52 2.10
N LEU A 99 0.15 -6.54 1.83
CA LEU A 99 1.31 -6.24 2.65
C LEU A 99 0.90 -5.25 3.75
N SER A 100 1.05 -5.64 5.01
CA SER A 100 0.67 -4.87 6.20
C SER A 100 1.46 -5.35 7.40
N LEU A 101 1.38 -4.65 8.53
CA LEU A 101 2.04 -5.07 9.79
C LEU A 101 1.74 -6.53 10.16
N ASP A 102 0.50 -6.99 9.96
CA ASP A 102 0.07 -8.37 10.26
C ASP A 102 0.70 -9.43 9.33
N THR A 103 1.17 -9.03 8.14
CA THR A 103 1.73 -9.95 7.12
C THR A 103 3.23 -9.80 6.93
N LEU A 104 3.87 -8.75 7.45
CA LEU A 104 5.32 -8.54 7.32
C LEU A 104 6.16 -9.73 7.78
N THR A 105 5.79 -10.37 8.90
CA THR A 105 6.52 -11.55 9.41
C THR A 105 6.45 -12.74 8.43
N GLN A 106 5.35 -12.88 7.69
CA GLN A 106 5.19 -13.95 6.70
C GLN A 106 6.11 -13.74 5.49
N TYR A 107 6.42 -12.49 5.18
CA TYR A 107 7.27 -12.08 4.05
C TYR A 107 8.70 -11.73 4.44
N GLN A 108 9.15 -12.10 5.65
CA GLN A 108 10.44 -11.68 6.17
C GLN A 108 11.61 -12.09 5.26
N SER A 109 11.59 -13.31 4.71
CA SER A 109 12.63 -13.80 3.81
C SER A 109 12.63 -13.04 2.47
N GLN A 110 11.47 -12.76 1.91
CA GLN A 110 11.32 -11.93 0.70
C GLN A 110 11.82 -10.50 0.94
N LEU A 111 11.47 -9.88 2.07
CA LEU A 111 11.90 -8.52 2.39
C LEU A 111 13.41 -8.45 2.69
N GLN A 112 14.00 -9.51 3.27
CA GLN A 112 15.46 -9.63 3.36
C GLN A 112 16.11 -9.73 1.99
N GLN A 113 15.50 -10.46 1.04
CA GLN A 113 15.98 -10.50 -0.34
C GLN A 113 15.89 -9.11 -1.00
N TRP A 114 14.82 -8.35 -0.75
CA TRP A 114 14.70 -6.98 -1.25
C TRP A 114 15.85 -6.12 -0.72
N ARG A 115 16.11 -6.18 0.59
CA ARG A 115 17.26 -5.52 1.22
C ARG A 115 18.57 -5.84 0.51
N SER A 116 18.85 -7.11 0.23
CA SER A 116 20.08 -7.52 -0.44
C SER A 116 20.22 -7.02 -1.88
N ALA A 117 19.11 -6.70 -2.56
CA ALA A 117 19.11 -6.14 -3.91
C ALA A 117 19.27 -4.62 -3.93
N LEU A 118 19.03 -3.93 -2.82
CA LEU A 118 19.08 -2.47 -2.73
C LEU A 118 20.53 -1.98 -2.62
N SER A 119 20.95 -1.12 -3.55
CA SER A 119 22.28 -0.48 -3.57
C SER A 119 22.26 0.82 -2.78
N GLU A 120 22.94 0.87 -1.64
CA GLU A 120 22.96 2.09 -0.84
C GLU A 120 23.66 3.28 -1.55
N PRO A 121 23.08 4.50 -1.52
CA PRO A 121 21.78 4.83 -0.95
C PRO A 121 20.64 4.35 -1.87
N ALA A 122 19.71 3.58 -1.30
CA ALA A 122 18.49 3.18 -1.98
C ALA A 122 17.26 3.65 -1.21
N GLU A 123 16.14 3.79 -1.92
CA GLU A 123 14.91 4.39 -1.37
C GLU A 123 13.67 3.63 -1.85
N LEU A 124 12.64 3.57 -1.01
CA LEU A 124 11.32 3.00 -1.31
C LEU A 124 10.25 4.09 -1.33
N LEU A 125 9.58 4.24 -2.47
CA LEU A 125 8.50 5.21 -2.66
C LEU A 125 7.19 4.47 -2.91
N ILE A 126 6.18 4.72 -2.07
CA ILE A 126 4.89 4.01 -2.09
C ILE A 126 3.78 4.97 -2.52
N TYR A 127 3.31 4.81 -3.75
CA TYR A 127 2.16 5.49 -4.33
C TYR A 127 0.89 4.71 -4.05
N GLY A 128 0.45 4.76 -2.78
CA GLY A 128 -0.80 4.16 -2.33
C GLY A 128 -1.58 5.14 -1.46
N CYS A 129 -2.90 5.11 -1.59
CA CYS A 129 -3.77 6.02 -0.84
C CYS A 129 -3.61 5.83 0.67
N ARG A 130 -3.30 6.92 1.37
CA ARG A 130 -3.32 6.99 2.84
C ARG A 130 -2.46 5.94 3.53
N VAL A 131 -1.43 5.39 2.87
CA VAL A 131 -0.62 4.31 3.44
C VAL A 131 0.07 4.74 4.73
N ALA A 132 0.52 5.99 4.80
CA ALA A 132 1.15 6.58 5.98
C ALA A 132 0.16 7.37 6.86
N ASP A 133 -1.13 7.36 6.53
CA ASP A 133 -2.15 8.00 7.37
C ASP A 133 -2.29 7.21 8.68
N THR A 134 -2.58 7.91 9.78
CA THR A 134 -2.69 7.38 11.16
C THR A 134 -1.39 6.81 11.77
N ALA A 135 -1.43 6.51 13.07
CA ALA A 135 -0.32 5.86 13.77
C ALA A 135 0.01 4.46 13.23
N VAL A 136 -0.98 3.73 12.71
CA VAL A 136 -0.77 2.41 12.10
C VAL A 136 0.00 2.55 10.78
N GLY A 137 -0.32 3.56 9.97
CA GLY A 137 0.41 3.88 8.75
C GLY A 137 1.86 4.24 9.00
N MET A 138 2.10 5.09 10.00
CA MET A 138 3.47 5.45 10.41
C MET A 138 4.25 4.22 10.90
N ALA A 139 3.64 3.37 11.72
CA ALA A 139 4.27 2.14 12.20
C ALA A 139 4.62 1.18 11.06
N PHE A 140 3.75 1.06 10.05
CA PHE A 140 3.98 0.24 8.87
C PHE A 140 5.20 0.70 8.06
N ILE A 141 5.29 1.99 7.72
CA ILE A 141 6.44 2.49 6.94
C ILE A 141 7.75 2.44 7.74
N GLN A 142 7.70 2.61 9.07
CA GLN A 142 8.88 2.44 9.93
C GLN A 142 9.32 0.98 10.01
N ALA A 143 8.38 0.03 10.05
CA ALA A 143 8.70 -1.39 10.00
C ALA A 143 9.37 -1.75 8.66
N LEU A 144 8.88 -1.20 7.53
CA LEU A 144 9.52 -1.36 6.22
C LEU A 144 10.94 -0.76 6.20
N LYS A 145 11.14 0.45 6.73
CA LYS A 145 12.48 1.06 6.88
C LYS A 145 13.41 0.13 7.64
N GLY A 146 12.97 -0.42 8.78
CA GLY A 146 13.77 -1.32 9.61
C GLY A 146 14.14 -2.62 8.89
N LEU A 147 13.19 -3.22 8.18
CA LEU A 147 13.40 -4.47 7.44
C LEU A 147 14.32 -4.27 6.23
N LEU A 148 14.07 -3.22 5.45
CA LEU A 148 14.77 -2.97 4.19
C LEU A 148 16.07 -2.20 4.35
N GLY A 149 16.25 -1.48 5.46
CA GLY A 149 17.43 -0.63 5.69
C GLY A 149 17.47 0.63 4.81
N VAL A 150 16.34 1.02 4.20
CA VAL A 150 16.23 2.17 3.30
C VAL A 150 15.20 3.16 3.78
N GLU A 151 15.29 4.40 3.29
CA GLU A 151 14.26 5.40 3.53
C GLU A 151 12.97 5.06 2.76
N VAL A 152 11.84 5.28 3.43
CA VAL A 152 10.50 5.00 2.91
C VAL A 152 9.68 6.29 2.87
N ALA A 153 9.00 6.53 1.76
CA ALA A 153 8.02 7.61 1.64
C ALA A 153 6.67 7.10 1.15
N ALA A 154 5.61 7.69 1.68
CA ALA A 154 4.23 7.34 1.37
C ALA A 154 3.31 8.54 1.66
N SER A 155 2.04 8.46 1.24
CA SER A 155 1.07 9.55 1.41
C SER A 155 0.15 9.35 2.62
N THR A 156 -0.21 10.44 3.32
CA THR A 156 -1.35 10.49 4.25
C THR A 156 -2.67 10.78 3.55
N THR A 157 -2.63 11.19 2.28
CA THR A 157 -3.80 11.58 1.49
C THR A 157 -4.08 10.56 0.39
N PRO A 158 -5.23 10.66 -0.30
CA PRO A 158 -5.40 9.93 -1.55
C PRO A 158 -4.29 10.32 -2.54
N VAL A 159 -3.62 9.33 -3.13
CA VAL A 159 -2.66 9.57 -4.21
C VAL A 159 -3.45 9.63 -5.52
N GLY A 160 -3.24 10.63 -6.39
CA GLY A 160 -3.95 10.73 -7.68
C GLY A 160 -4.27 12.14 -8.18
N ASN A 161 -5.21 12.23 -9.12
CA ASN A 161 -5.69 13.49 -9.71
C ASN A 161 -6.24 14.47 -8.65
N SER A 162 -5.75 15.71 -8.68
CA SER A 162 -6.16 16.79 -7.77
C SER A 162 -7.58 17.28 -7.95
N ALA A 163 -8.13 17.20 -9.16
CA ALA A 163 -9.55 17.49 -9.41
C ALA A 163 -10.48 16.50 -8.69
N LEU A 164 -9.97 15.34 -8.27
CA LEU A 164 -10.70 14.31 -7.53
C LEU A 164 -10.26 14.23 -6.05
N GLY A 165 -9.51 15.21 -5.57
CA GLY A 165 -9.08 15.30 -4.17
C GLY A 165 -7.84 14.48 -3.80
N GLY A 166 -7.10 13.98 -4.80
CA GLY A 166 -5.79 13.35 -4.60
C GLY A 166 -4.62 14.28 -4.91
N ASN A 167 -3.41 13.84 -4.64
CA ASN A 167 -2.18 14.45 -5.16
C ASN A 167 -1.11 13.37 -5.34
N TRP A 168 0.05 13.66 -5.90
CA TRP A 168 1.12 12.66 -6.04
C TRP A 168 2.24 12.86 -5.01
N ASP A 169 1.92 13.60 -3.95
CA ASP A 169 2.87 13.94 -2.90
C ASP A 169 2.97 12.81 -1.88
N LEU A 170 4.19 12.36 -1.65
CA LEU A 170 4.54 11.45 -0.56
C LEU A 170 5.01 12.31 0.61
N ASP A 171 4.02 12.83 1.34
CA ASP A 171 4.17 13.83 2.39
C ASP A 171 4.79 13.27 3.68
N VAL A 172 4.78 11.95 3.86
CA VAL A 172 5.48 11.28 4.96
C VAL A 172 6.74 10.61 4.45
N ARG A 173 7.85 10.88 5.13
CA ARG A 173 9.16 10.28 4.85
C ARG A 173 9.80 9.83 6.16
N THR A 174 10.50 8.70 6.14
CA THR A 174 11.20 8.17 7.33
C THR A 174 12.59 8.80 7.56
N GLY A 175 13.02 9.69 6.65
CA GLY A 175 14.32 10.35 6.60
C GLY A 175 14.45 11.19 5.34
N ASP A 176 15.66 11.65 5.07
CA ASP A 176 15.97 12.44 3.87
C ASP A 176 15.88 11.58 2.60
N MET A 177 15.37 12.17 1.51
CA MET A 177 15.20 11.48 0.23
C MET A 177 15.85 12.25 -0.91
N THR A 178 16.44 11.49 -1.81
CA THR A 178 17.13 11.95 -3.03
C THR A 178 16.45 11.47 -4.30
N ALA A 179 15.62 10.42 -4.22
CA ALA A 179 14.90 9.91 -5.37
C ALA A 179 13.82 10.88 -5.83
N ALA A 180 13.87 11.21 -7.13
CA ALA A 180 12.75 11.83 -7.82
C ALA A 180 11.54 10.88 -7.89
N LEU A 181 10.34 11.44 -8.06
CA LEU A 181 9.13 10.68 -8.29
C LEU A 181 9.25 9.84 -9.58
N ALA A 182 8.54 8.69 -9.61
CA ALA A 182 8.57 7.76 -10.73
C ALA A 182 7.93 8.28 -12.03
N PHE A 183 7.14 9.35 -11.96
CA PHE A 183 6.29 9.81 -13.06
C PHE A 183 6.46 11.30 -13.32
N SER A 184 6.40 11.70 -14.60
CA SER A 184 6.36 13.12 -14.96
C SER A 184 5.04 13.76 -14.54
N ARG A 185 5.01 15.09 -14.39
CA ARG A 185 3.78 15.81 -14.02
C ARG A 185 2.70 15.67 -15.10
N GLU A 186 3.10 15.60 -16.35
CA GLU A 186 2.22 15.41 -17.51
C GLU A 186 1.55 14.04 -17.50
N ALA A 187 2.31 12.99 -17.13
CA ALA A 187 1.83 11.62 -17.04
C ALA A 187 0.75 11.43 -15.98
N ILE A 188 0.88 12.10 -14.84
CA ILE A 188 0.02 11.91 -13.67
C ILE A 188 -1.18 12.85 -13.61
N ALA A 189 -1.17 13.93 -14.39
CA ALA A 189 -2.26 14.92 -14.44
C ALA A 189 -3.63 14.32 -14.82
N PRO A 190 -3.75 13.40 -15.81
CA PRO A 190 -5.05 12.85 -16.18
C PRO A 190 -5.51 11.69 -15.28
N ILE A 191 -4.61 11.03 -14.53
CA ILE A 191 -4.87 9.69 -13.97
C ILE A 191 -5.65 9.77 -12.65
N PRO A 192 -6.91 9.31 -12.62
CA PRO A 192 -7.73 9.28 -11.42
C PRO A 192 -7.41 8.03 -10.60
N LEU A 193 -6.54 8.13 -9.61
CA LEU A 193 -6.40 7.08 -8.60
C LEU A 193 -7.48 7.25 -7.53
N PHE A 194 -8.71 6.83 -7.85
CA PHE A 194 -9.64 6.05 -7.02
C PHE A 194 -11.10 6.16 -7.52
N TRP A 195 -11.74 4.98 -7.57
CA TRP A 195 -13.18 4.66 -7.64
C TRP A 195 -14.05 5.38 -8.69
N LYS A 196 -14.30 4.73 -9.83
CA LYS A 196 -15.65 4.76 -10.44
C LYS A 196 -16.64 3.80 -9.78
N THR A 197 -16.16 2.84 -8.98
CA THR A 197 -17.03 1.91 -8.25
C THR A 197 -16.89 2.09 -6.74
N LYS A 198 -17.96 2.61 -6.13
CA LYS A 198 -18.16 2.70 -4.68
C LYS A 198 -17.65 1.41 -3.98
N PRO A 199 -16.84 1.51 -2.91
CA PRO A 199 -16.34 0.34 -2.21
C PRO A 199 -17.50 -0.58 -1.80
N PRO A 200 -17.31 -1.92 -1.75
CA PRO A 200 -18.32 -2.86 -1.31
C PRO A 200 -18.95 -2.41 0.00
N SER A 201 -20.15 -1.83 -0.07
CA SER A 201 -20.87 -1.46 1.15
C SER A 201 -21.69 -2.66 1.59
N LEU A 202 -21.45 -3.11 2.82
CA LEU A 202 -22.32 -4.07 3.48
C LEU A 202 -23.59 -3.34 3.93
N SER A 203 -24.74 -3.78 3.45
CA SER A 203 -26.03 -3.24 3.89
C SER A 203 -26.92 -4.37 4.40
N MET A 204 -27.58 -4.14 5.53
CA MET A 204 -28.57 -5.05 6.07
C MET A 204 -29.95 -4.39 5.98
N LYS A 205 -30.89 -5.03 5.27
CA LYS A 205 -32.29 -4.62 5.27
C LYS A 205 -33.08 -5.55 6.17
N ILE A 206 -33.84 -4.97 7.10
CA ILE A 206 -34.75 -5.71 7.99
C ILE A 206 -36.19 -5.35 7.64
N SER A 207 -37.08 -6.35 7.59
CA SER A 207 -38.50 -6.14 7.32
C SER A 207 -39.39 -7.08 8.15
N PRO A 208 -40.53 -6.58 8.69
CA PRO A 208 -41.03 -5.20 8.61
C PRO A 208 -40.18 -4.19 9.40
N MET A 209 -40.28 -2.90 9.04
CA MET A 209 -39.48 -1.79 9.59
C MET A 209 -39.72 -1.53 11.09
N PRO A 210 -38.85 -0.72 11.76
CA PRO A 210 -38.88 -0.49 13.22
C PRO A 210 -40.23 -0.03 13.82
N ALA A 211 -41.13 0.54 13.03
CA ALA A 211 -42.49 0.89 13.49
C ALA A 211 -43.28 -0.34 13.97
N ALA A 212 -43.09 -1.52 13.36
CA ALA A 212 -43.73 -2.76 13.81
C ALA A 212 -43.19 -3.22 15.18
N LEU A 213 -41.94 -2.89 15.53
CA LEU A 213 -41.37 -3.20 16.85
C LEU A 213 -42.02 -2.38 17.98
N ARG A 214 -42.56 -1.19 17.68
CA ARG A 214 -43.21 -0.32 18.68
C ARG A 214 -44.46 -0.95 19.29
N HIS A 215 -45.12 -1.84 18.55
CA HIS A 215 -46.32 -2.54 19.00
C HIS A 215 -46.04 -3.92 19.62
N LEU A 216 -44.77 -4.34 19.71
CA LEU A 216 -44.41 -5.62 20.32
C LEU A 216 -44.67 -5.54 21.84
N LYS A 217 -45.62 -6.35 22.32
CA LYS A 217 -45.96 -6.44 23.74
C LYS A 217 -44.82 -7.11 24.52
N VAL A 218 -44.63 -6.69 25.76
CA VAL A 218 -43.69 -7.32 26.70
C VAL A 218 -43.97 -8.82 26.79
N GLY A 219 -42.92 -9.64 26.74
CA GLY A 219 -43.04 -11.11 26.80
C GLY A 219 -43.43 -11.79 25.48
N ARG A 220 -43.51 -11.04 24.37
CA ARG A 220 -43.77 -11.60 23.03
C ARG A 220 -42.53 -11.53 22.13
N SER A 221 -42.44 -12.48 21.21
CA SER A 221 -41.42 -12.52 20.15
C SER A 221 -42.02 -12.19 18.79
N MET A 222 -41.20 -11.66 17.90
CA MET A 222 -41.53 -11.42 16.49
C MET A 222 -40.38 -11.88 15.60
N SER A 223 -40.70 -12.51 14.47
CA SER A 223 -39.71 -12.86 13.46
C SER A 223 -39.61 -11.75 12.42
N LEU A 224 -38.39 -11.29 12.14
CA LEU A 224 -38.06 -10.30 11.14
C LEU A 224 -37.22 -10.95 10.04
N ARG A 225 -37.48 -10.60 8.79
CA ARG A 225 -36.63 -11.03 7.68
C ARG A 225 -35.44 -10.09 7.58
N ALA A 226 -34.23 -10.63 7.63
CA ALA A 226 -32.99 -9.90 7.44
C ALA A 226 -32.33 -10.33 6.12
N ILE A 227 -32.00 -9.36 5.28
CA ILE A 227 -31.26 -9.57 4.03
C ILE A 227 -29.95 -8.82 4.14
N LEU A 228 -28.85 -9.55 4.00
CA LEU A 228 -27.49 -9.01 4.03
C LEU A 228 -26.94 -8.96 2.60
N LYS A 229 -26.69 -7.75 2.12
CA LYS A 229 -26.22 -7.49 0.75
C LYS A 229 -24.83 -6.86 0.78
N LEU A 230 -23.97 -7.36 -0.10
CA LEU A 230 -22.72 -6.71 -0.47
C LEU A 230 -22.95 -5.94 -1.77
N THR A 231 -22.60 -4.67 -1.80
CA THR A 231 -22.85 -3.83 -2.97
C THR A 231 -21.52 -3.39 -3.58
N SER A 232 -21.00 -4.15 -4.55
CA SER A 232 -19.76 -3.85 -5.28
C SER A 232 -19.98 -3.98 -6.79
N GLY A 233 -20.15 -2.86 -7.50
CA GLY A 233 -20.48 -2.85 -8.94
C GLY A 233 -21.89 -3.37 -9.21
N ASP A 234 -22.13 -4.64 -8.89
CA ASP A 234 -23.42 -5.32 -8.88
C ASP A 234 -23.80 -5.73 -7.44
N SER A 235 -25.05 -5.47 -7.04
CA SER A 235 -25.54 -5.82 -5.70
C SER A 235 -25.70 -7.34 -5.57
N THR A 236 -24.85 -7.98 -4.76
CA THR A 236 -24.93 -9.42 -4.50
C THR A 236 -25.53 -9.68 -3.12
N THR A 237 -26.57 -10.52 -3.06
CA THR A 237 -27.13 -10.96 -1.78
C THR A 237 -26.24 -12.03 -1.19
N LEU A 238 -25.64 -11.77 -0.03
CA LEU A 238 -24.73 -12.70 0.64
C LEU A 238 -25.49 -13.75 1.45
N ALA A 239 -26.47 -13.30 2.25
CA ALA A 239 -27.32 -14.15 3.08
C ALA A 239 -28.73 -13.58 3.21
N THR A 240 -29.67 -14.49 3.45
CA THR A 240 -31.02 -14.18 3.90
C THR A 240 -31.32 -15.04 5.13
N GLY A 241 -31.86 -14.44 6.19
CA GLY A 241 -32.16 -15.16 7.42
C GLY A 241 -33.34 -14.54 8.17
N ALA A 242 -33.87 -15.29 9.15
CA ALA A 242 -34.87 -14.80 10.07
C ALA A 242 -34.19 -14.39 11.38
N LEU A 243 -34.51 -13.20 11.86
CA LEU A 243 -34.10 -12.70 13.16
C LEU A 243 -35.31 -12.70 14.09
N SER A 244 -35.22 -13.37 15.24
CA SER A 244 -36.24 -13.30 16.27
C SER A 244 -35.91 -12.17 17.24
N VAL A 245 -36.80 -11.19 17.36
CA VAL A 245 -36.68 -10.09 18.34
C VAL A 245 -37.65 -10.34 19.48
N TYR A 246 -37.17 -10.18 20.71
CA TYR A 246 -37.92 -10.38 21.95
C TYR A 246 -37.91 -9.11 22.79
N ARG A 247 -39.07 -8.71 23.34
CA ARG A 247 -39.17 -7.54 24.24
C ARG A 247 -39.13 -8.00 25.70
N ASN A 248 -37.98 -7.78 26.34
CA ASN A 248 -37.75 -8.09 27.74
C ASN A 248 -38.65 -7.23 28.66
N PRO A 249 -39.19 -7.76 29.77
CA PRO A 249 -39.92 -6.99 30.79
C PRO A 249 -39.10 -5.95 31.58
N LEU A 250 -37.77 -5.98 31.51
CA LEU A 250 -36.91 -4.94 32.10
C LEU A 250 -36.74 -3.75 31.13
N PRO A 251 -36.46 -2.52 31.61
CA PRO A 251 -36.47 -1.29 30.79
C PRO A 251 -35.40 -1.22 29.68
N SER A 252 -34.55 -2.24 29.53
CA SER A 252 -33.63 -2.38 28.41
C SER A 252 -34.13 -3.44 27.41
N MET A 253 -34.33 -3.03 26.16
CA MET A 253 -34.54 -3.96 25.06
C MET A 253 -33.27 -4.82 24.91
N THR A 254 -33.38 -6.15 25.00
CA THR A 254 -32.25 -7.07 24.78
C THR A 254 -32.60 -8.05 23.65
N VAL A 255 -31.80 -8.08 22.59
CA VAL A 255 -31.94 -9.07 21.49
C VAL A 255 -31.23 -10.35 21.92
N THR A 256 -31.97 -11.42 22.23
CA THR A 256 -31.36 -12.57 22.92
C THR A 256 -30.84 -13.68 22.00
N HIS A 257 -31.37 -13.92 20.79
CA HIS A 257 -30.80 -14.94 19.88
C HIS A 257 -31.10 -14.67 18.40
N SER A 258 -30.11 -14.84 17.53
CA SER A 258 -30.23 -14.81 16.07
C SER A 258 -29.81 -16.16 15.48
N ARG A 259 -30.65 -16.76 14.61
CA ARG A 259 -30.27 -17.97 13.85
C ARG A 259 -30.21 -17.60 12.38
N MET A 260 -29.07 -17.04 11.98
CA MET A 260 -28.83 -16.65 10.60
C MET A 260 -28.26 -17.85 9.84
N MET A 261 -29.04 -18.43 8.91
CA MET A 261 -28.48 -19.43 7.99
C MET A 261 -27.59 -18.71 6.98
N MET A 262 -26.28 -18.83 7.17
CA MET A 262 -25.26 -18.23 6.32
C MET A 262 -24.83 -19.24 5.24
N SER A 263 -24.62 -18.77 4.01
CA SER A 263 -24.03 -19.61 2.97
C SER A 263 -22.55 -19.90 3.30
N ARG A 264 -22.00 -21.04 2.84
CA ARG A 264 -20.59 -21.42 3.10
C ARG A 264 -19.57 -20.37 2.65
N ARG A 265 -19.94 -19.42 1.76
CA ARG A 265 -19.07 -18.30 1.35
C ARG A 265 -18.92 -17.22 2.42
N ILE A 266 -19.91 -17.05 3.30
CA ILE A 266 -19.93 -16.00 4.34
C ILE A 266 -19.05 -16.36 5.53
N LEU A 267 -18.86 -17.64 5.84
CA LEU A 267 -17.93 -18.09 6.88
C LEU A 267 -16.46 -17.68 6.60
N ARG A 268 -16.12 -17.33 5.36
CA ARG A 268 -14.81 -16.73 5.01
C ARG A 268 -14.74 -15.21 5.19
N LEU A 269 -15.88 -14.52 5.25
CA LEU A 269 -15.98 -13.11 5.66
C LEU A 269 -16.08 -13.09 7.19
N ASN A 270 -14.96 -12.76 7.85
CA ASN A 270 -14.76 -12.91 9.29
C ASN A 270 -15.94 -12.34 10.13
N LEU A 271 -16.55 -13.17 10.99
CA LEU A 271 -17.65 -12.82 11.90
C LEU A 271 -17.45 -11.53 12.74
N PRO A 272 -16.22 -11.21 13.21
CA PRO A 272 -15.90 -9.97 13.92
C PRO A 272 -16.18 -8.70 13.11
N TYR A 273 -16.15 -8.76 11.78
CA TYR A 273 -16.43 -7.61 10.91
C TYR A 273 -17.94 -7.33 10.76
N LEU A 274 -18.79 -8.37 10.90
CA LEU A 274 -20.24 -8.24 10.79
C LEU A 274 -20.92 -7.73 12.08
N MET A 275 -20.40 -8.10 13.25
CA MET A 275 -21.03 -7.83 14.54
C MET A 275 -21.28 -6.34 14.84
N PRO A 276 -20.33 -5.41 14.60
CA PRO A 276 -20.56 -3.98 14.84
C PRO A 276 -21.63 -3.38 13.92
N GLN A 277 -21.76 -3.87 12.68
CA GLN A 277 -22.76 -3.41 11.72
C GLN A 277 -24.16 -3.91 12.08
N ILE A 278 -24.25 -5.13 12.62
CA ILE A 278 -25.51 -5.67 13.15
C ILE A 278 -25.97 -4.84 14.35
N GLN A 279 -25.06 -4.49 15.27
CA GLN A 279 -25.39 -3.66 16.45
C GLN A 279 -25.92 -2.28 16.07
N LYS A 280 -25.36 -1.61 15.06
CA LYS A 280 -25.84 -0.29 14.56
C LYS A 280 -27.28 -0.27 14.05
N VAL A 281 -27.84 -1.42 13.69
CA VAL A 281 -29.24 -1.51 13.23
C VAL A 281 -30.22 -1.61 14.41
N PHE A 282 -29.73 -1.96 15.60
CA PHE A 282 -30.54 -2.14 16.82
C PHE A 282 -30.36 -1.03 17.87
N SER A 283 -29.43 -0.11 17.66
CA SER A 283 -29.26 1.15 18.40
C SER A 283 -30.10 2.26 17.77
#